data_AF-A0A060XN05-F1
#
_entry.id   AF-A0A060XN05-F1
#
_cell.length_a   1.000
_cell.length_b   1.000
_cell.length_c   1.000
_cell.angle_alpha   90.00
_cell.angle_beta   90.00
_cell.angle_gamma   90.00
#
_symmetry.space_group_name_H-M   'P 1'
#
loop_
_entity.id
_entity.type
_entity.pdbx_description
1 polymer ?
#
loop_
_entity_poly.entity_id
_entity_poly.type
_entity_poly.pdbx_seq_one_letter_code
_entity_poly.pdbx_strand_id
1 'polypeptide(L)'
;MYPELDKCPRSLLVCEKSNFEHEKSRHDTHVSKHYFNHKVSVVIPGCGALSSRLATVINNFSKYFLVNNLPVYEFLDKDFLKNVVWDGALYALSYKTSIDQDNTIALLPSGQLILSVDKDTYEQLGVEGKPSQYNHRQPMRYVVTIDLTDKSMAPEGKRYQRVLSSLKERVPLKSDFLLGRHNSGADGDRALQSLLSRYQWKEHRPVVSSHTLKDLPCPSLNALDLRGDQRSCDPHSFLEWLGAVSAGVSCDNTAASFLSTYVCPEPQTLVSQALHCTVSGLLLPEDIYSLLQELQRFFDEPKITSWLSLTVHGFMDSPVSWGDAEHGFHKGGENFYNLVLFKNQDYWLHMGTGSHDRCPP
;
A
#
# COMPACT_ATOMS: atom_id res chain seq x y z
N MET A 1 -8.10 -11.30 -36.47
CA MET A 1 -7.37 -10.69 -35.34
C MET A 1 -8.37 -9.76 -34.65
N TYR A 2 -8.76 -10.05 -33.40
CA TYR A 2 -9.82 -9.28 -32.73
C TYR A 2 -9.28 -7.88 -32.39
N PRO A 3 -9.86 -6.78 -32.91
CA PRO A 3 -9.35 -5.42 -32.67
C PRO A 3 -9.45 -4.96 -31.20
N GLU A 4 -10.09 -5.75 -30.33
CA GLU A 4 -10.11 -5.52 -28.89
C GLU A 4 -8.86 -6.04 -28.15
N LEU A 5 -8.07 -6.94 -28.77
CA LEU A 5 -6.81 -7.45 -28.22
C LEU A 5 -5.64 -6.48 -28.44
N ASP A 6 -5.75 -5.55 -29.39
CA ASP A 6 -4.70 -4.54 -29.68
C ASP A 6 -4.76 -3.31 -28.76
N LYS A 7 -5.78 -3.21 -27.90
CA LYS A 7 -5.91 -2.10 -26.95
C LYS A 7 -5.22 -2.47 -25.64
N CYS A 8 -4.01 -1.94 -25.43
CA CYS A 8 -3.36 -2.02 -24.13
C CYS A 8 -4.28 -1.44 -23.04
N PRO A 9 -4.44 -2.14 -21.89
CA PRO A 9 -5.05 -1.51 -20.73
C PRO A 9 -4.26 -0.23 -20.42
N ARG A 10 -4.95 0.83 -20.01
CA ARG A 10 -4.25 2.03 -19.56
C ARG A 10 -3.49 1.68 -18.29
N SER A 11 -2.23 2.07 -18.20
CA SER A 11 -1.49 2.11 -16.95
C SER A 11 -0.85 3.49 -16.87
N LEU A 12 -0.82 4.06 -15.67
CA LEU A 12 -0.16 5.33 -15.44
C LEU A 12 1.03 5.06 -14.52
N LEU A 13 2.21 5.32 -15.07
CA LEU A 13 3.46 5.31 -14.32
C LEU A 13 4.00 6.73 -14.30
N VAL A 14 4.10 7.30 -13.10
CA VAL A 14 4.67 8.63 -12.88
C VAL A 14 6.04 8.46 -12.25
N CYS A 15 7.02 9.21 -12.75
CA CYS A 15 8.35 9.30 -12.16
C CYS A 15 8.67 10.76 -11.82
N GLU A 16 8.95 11.02 -10.54
CA GLU A 16 9.33 12.32 -10.04
C GLU A 16 10.72 12.25 -9.40
N LYS A 17 11.42 13.38 -9.38
CA LYS A 17 12.65 13.56 -8.59
C LYS A 17 12.49 14.68 -7.58
N SER A 18 13.09 14.49 -6.43
CA SER A 18 13.15 15.51 -5.37
C SER A 18 14.33 15.20 -4.45
N ASN A 19 14.46 15.98 -3.39
CA ASN A 19 15.47 15.81 -2.35
C ASN A 19 14.78 15.74 -0.99
N PHE A 20 15.26 14.92 -0.07
CA PHE A 20 14.66 14.76 1.26
C PHE A 20 14.72 16.04 2.10
N GLU A 21 15.74 16.88 1.90
CA GLU A 21 15.92 18.14 2.63
C GLU A 21 15.15 19.32 2.02
N HIS A 22 14.57 19.16 0.83
CA HIS A 22 13.86 20.24 0.17
C HIS A 22 12.51 20.52 0.88
N GLU A 23 12.24 21.78 1.23
CA GLU A 23 11.01 22.20 1.92
C GLU A 23 9.68 21.82 1.23
N LYS A 24 9.70 21.58 -0.09
CA LYS A 24 8.51 21.22 -0.90
C LYS A 24 8.44 19.72 -1.18
N SER A 25 9.38 18.96 -0.63
CA SER A 25 9.42 17.51 -0.76
C SER A 25 8.19 16.90 -0.12
N ARG A 26 7.54 15.98 -0.83
CA ARG A 26 6.27 15.37 -0.40
C ARG A 26 6.37 13.90 -0.05
N HIS A 27 7.59 13.36 0.08
CA HIS A 27 7.82 11.95 0.41
C HIS A 27 7.00 11.50 1.63
N ASP A 28 6.97 12.31 2.70
CA ASP A 28 6.15 12.05 3.90
C ASP A 28 4.66 11.92 3.57
N THR A 29 4.15 12.81 2.72
CA THR A 29 2.74 12.81 2.32
C THR A 29 2.40 11.60 1.47
N HIS A 30 3.26 11.19 0.55
CA HIS A 30 3.03 9.99 -0.26
C HIS A 30 3.01 8.73 0.62
N VAL A 31 3.97 8.58 1.53
CA VAL A 31 4.02 7.42 2.43
C VAL A 31 2.80 7.40 3.36
N SER A 32 2.51 8.52 4.04
CA SER A 32 1.42 8.60 5.02
C SER A 32 0.01 8.48 4.43
N LYS A 33 -0.20 8.91 3.18
CA LYS A 33 -1.51 8.82 2.51
C LYS A 33 -1.73 7.51 1.76
N HIS A 34 -0.77 6.59 1.77
CA HIS A 34 -0.94 5.26 1.19
C HIS A 34 -1.29 4.27 2.31
N TYR A 35 -2.57 4.21 2.68
CA TYR A 35 -3.03 3.63 3.94
C TYR A 35 -2.91 2.10 4.03
N PHE A 36 -3.21 1.37 2.96
CA PHE A 36 -3.26 -0.09 2.98
C PHE A 36 -2.07 -0.69 2.23
N ASN A 37 -1.02 -1.02 2.96
CA ASN A 37 0.22 -1.59 2.41
C ASN A 37 0.30 -3.10 2.69
N HIS A 38 0.54 -3.88 1.65
CA HIS A 38 0.65 -5.34 1.76
C HIS A 38 2.10 -5.82 1.85
N LYS A 39 2.98 -5.27 1.00
CA LYS A 39 4.35 -5.74 0.87
C LYS A 39 5.31 -4.58 0.70
N VAL A 40 6.40 -4.61 1.46
CA VAL A 40 7.56 -3.73 1.29
C VAL A 40 8.73 -4.57 0.82
N SER A 41 9.48 -4.08 -0.18
CA SER A 41 10.69 -4.71 -0.71
C SER A 41 11.82 -3.69 -0.70
N VAL A 42 12.96 -4.05 -0.11
CA VAL A 42 14.15 -3.22 -0.03
C VAL A 42 15.28 -3.91 -0.77
N VAL A 43 15.92 -3.22 -1.70
CA VAL A 43 17.13 -3.70 -2.39
C VAL A 43 18.30 -2.77 -2.10
N ILE A 44 19.38 -3.35 -1.57
CA ILE A 44 20.62 -2.62 -1.23
C ILE A 44 21.80 -3.30 -1.93
N PRO A 45 22.32 -2.72 -3.03
CA PRO A 45 23.54 -3.19 -3.65
C PRO A 45 24.75 -3.09 -2.71
N GLY A 46 25.73 -3.98 -2.86
CA GLY A 46 26.96 -3.99 -2.07
C GLY A 46 26.77 -4.42 -0.61
N CYS A 47 25.59 -4.94 -0.26
CA CYS A 47 25.24 -5.36 1.08
C CYS A 47 24.95 -6.86 1.12
N GLY A 48 25.64 -7.60 1.99
CA GLY A 48 25.45 -9.05 2.12
C GLY A 48 24.36 -9.45 3.12
N ALA A 49 24.04 -8.59 4.07
CA ALA A 49 23.11 -8.89 5.17
C ALA A 49 22.45 -7.62 5.73
N LEU A 50 21.27 -7.79 6.33
CA LEU A 50 20.53 -6.70 6.97
C LEU A 50 21.31 -6.15 8.19
N SER A 51 21.48 -4.82 8.25
CA SER A 51 22.13 -4.18 9.41
C SER A 51 21.28 -4.34 10.67
N SER A 52 21.91 -4.30 11.86
CA SER A 52 21.20 -4.42 13.13
C SER A 52 20.12 -3.35 13.29
N ARG A 53 20.41 -2.10 12.88
CA ARG A 53 19.46 -0.98 12.94
C ARG A 53 18.23 -1.22 12.04
N LEU A 54 18.43 -1.64 10.79
CA LEU A 54 17.33 -1.97 9.88
C LEU A 54 16.52 -3.18 10.37
N ALA A 55 17.20 -4.21 10.90
CA ALA A 55 16.55 -5.37 11.49
C ALA A 55 15.68 -4.99 12.70
N THR A 56 16.16 -4.11 13.56
CA THR A 56 15.38 -3.59 14.70
C THR A 56 14.13 -2.86 14.22
N VAL A 57 14.24 -1.97 13.23
CA VAL A 57 13.07 -1.25 12.70
C VAL A 57 12.06 -2.23 12.12
N ILE A 58 12.48 -3.16 11.26
CA ILE A 58 11.59 -4.16 10.64
C ILE A 58 10.93 -5.07 11.69
N ASN A 59 11.67 -5.51 12.70
CA ASN A 59 11.14 -6.37 13.77
C ASN A 59 10.15 -5.65 14.69
N ASN A 60 10.19 -4.31 14.72
CA ASN A 60 9.29 -3.46 15.49
C ASN A 60 8.06 -3.03 14.70
N PHE A 61 7.90 -3.49 13.45
CA PHE A 61 6.67 -3.22 12.70
C PHE A 61 5.44 -3.65 13.49
N SER A 62 4.37 -2.88 13.34
CA SER A 62 3.15 -3.03 14.09
C SER A 62 2.53 -4.41 13.86
N LYS A 63 1.99 -4.98 14.93
CA LYS A 63 1.18 -6.19 14.85
C LYS A 63 -0.17 -5.84 14.23
N TYR A 64 -0.82 -6.83 13.64
CA TYR A 64 -2.18 -6.70 13.13
C TYR A 64 -3.03 -7.91 13.53
N PHE A 65 -4.33 -7.74 13.49
CA PHE A 65 -5.30 -8.75 13.90
C PHE A 65 -6.17 -9.14 12.71
N LEU A 66 -6.41 -10.44 12.54
CA LEU A 66 -7.47 -10.94 11.68
C LEU A 66 -8.67 -11.26 12.57
N VAL A 67 -9.79 -10.58 12.35
CA VAL A 67 -11.04 -10.77 13.10
C VAL A 67 -12.09 -11.36 12.16
N ASN A 68 -12.67 -12.50 12.53
CA ASN A 68 -13.57 -13.23 11.66
C ASN A 68 -15.03 -12.79 11.85
N ASN A 69 -15.77 -12.68 10.75
CA ASN A 69 -17.22 -12.43 10.72
C ASN A 69 -17.65 -11.20 11.57
N LEU A 70 -16.84 -10.14 11.56
CA LEU A 70 -17.07 -8.91 12.30
C LEU A 70 -18.14 -8.07 11.58
N PRO A 71 -19.24 -7.69 12.27
CA PRO A 71 -20.23 -6.79 11.72
C PRO A 71 -19.73 -5.35 11.63
N VAL A 72 -20.03 -4.68 10.53
CA VAL A 72 -19.57 -3.30 10.25
C VAL A 72 -20.10 -2.30 11.27
N TYR A 73 -21.31 -2.54 11.80
CA TYR A 73 -21.91 -1.65 12.79
C TYR A 73 -21.10 -1.55 14.10
N GLU A 74 -20.21 -2.50 14.39
CA GLU A 74 -19.34 -2.46 15.58
C GLU A 74 -18.38 -1.28 15.55
N PHE A 75 -18.00 -0.80 14.36
CA PHE A 75 -17.19 0.43 14.23
C PHE A 75 -17.96 1.69 14.64
N LEU A 76 -19.29 1.62 14.78
CA LEU A 76 -20.15 2.70 15.26
C LEU A 76 -20.44 2.59 16.77
N ASP A 77 -19.85 1.63 17.49
CA ASP A 77 -19.98 1.56 18.94
C ASP A 77 -19.44 2.85 19.59
N LYS A 78 -20.16 3.36 20.61
CA LYS A 78 -19.85 4.67 21.20
C LYS A 78 -18.48 4.72 21.85
N ASP A 79 -18.09 3.63 22.53
CA ASP A 79 -16.79 3.54 23.20
C ASP A 79 -15.67 3.36 22.17
N PHE A 80 -15.94 2.54 21.14
CA PHE A 80 -15.00 2.34 20.03
C PHE A 80 -14.73 3.62 19.23
N LEU A 81 -15.78 4.38 18.90
CA LEU A 81 -15.65 5.67 18.20
C LEU A 81 -14.75 6.63 18.99
N LYS A 82 -15.04 6.77 20.29
CA LYS A 82 -14.35 7.74 21.15
C LYS A 82 -12.89 7.39 21.40
N ASN A 83 -12.60 6.12 21.67
CA ASN A 83 -11.28 5.71 22.16
C ASN A 83 -10.36 5.16 21.06
N VAL A 84 -10.90 4.90 19.86
CA VAL A 84 -10.15 4.27 18.76
C VAL A 84 -10.26 5.08 17.46
N VAL A 85 -11.48 5.42 17.02
CA VAL A 85 -11.68 6.04 15.70
C VAL A 85 -11.29 7.52 15.70
N TRP A 86 -11.73 8.30 16.69
CA TRP A 86 -11.43 9.75 16.75
C TRP A 86 -9.96 10.07 17.07
N ASP A 87 -9.23 9.10 17.60
CA ASP A 87 -7.78 9.18 17.82
C ASP A 87 -6.98 8.99 16.51
N GLY A 88 -7.67 8.62 15.42
CA GLY A 88 -7.13 8.59 14.06
C GLY A 88 -6.10 7.51 13.79
N ALA A 89 -6.09 6.45 14.60
CA ALA A 89 -4.98 5.52 14.69
C ALA A 89 -5.31 4.10 14.19
N LEU A 90 -6.54 3.85 13.73
CA LEU A 90 -7.03 2.54 13.34
C LEU A 90 -7.17 2.39 11.83
N TYR A 91 -6.70 1.27 11.34
CA TYR A 91 -6.81 0.80 9.97
C TYR A 91 -7.65 -0.47 9.97
N ALA A 92 -8.72 -0.53 9.18
CA ALA A 92 -9.47 -1.77 8.97
C ALA A 92 -9.66 -2.01 7.48
N LEU A 93 -9.44 -3.23 7.01
CA LEU A 93 -9.69 -3.65 5.63
C LEU A 93 -10.37 -5.01 5.61
N SER A 94 -11.43 -5.16 4.84
CA SER A 94 -12.07 -6.46 4.60
C SER A 94 -11.09 -7.42 3.95
N TYR A 95 -11.06 -8.65 4.44
CA TYR A 95 -10.09 -9.67 4.02
C TYR A 95 -10.73 -10.69 3.09
N LYS A 96 -10.01 -11.02 1.99
CA LYS A 96 -10.46 -11.95 0.94
C LYS A 96 -11.80 -11.57 0.28
N THR A 97 -12.04 -10.27 0.13
CA THR A 97 -13.18 -9.72 -0.60
C THR A 97 -12.69 -9.08 -1.89
N SER A 98 -13.02 -9.63 -3.05
CA SER A 98 -12.61 -9.06 -4.33
C SER A 98 -13.38 -7.77 -4.62
N ILE A 99 -12.69 -6.67 -4.87
CA ILE A 99 -13.36 -5.35 -5.03
C ILE A 99 -14.34 -5.28 -6.21
N ASP A 100 -14.12 -6.07 -7.25
CA ASP A 100 -14.98 -6.11 -8.44
C ASP A 100 -16.21 -7.02 -8.26
N GLN A 101 -16.20 -7.92 -7.26
CA GLN A 101 -17.20 -8.98 -7.10
C GLN A 101 -17.95 -8.91 -5.76
N ASP A 102 -17.21 -8.71 -4.67
CA ASP A 102 -17.71 -8.78 -3.30
C ASP A 102 -17.92 -7.40 -2.70
N ASN A 103 -18.62 -7.30 -1.58
CA ASN A 103 -18.69 -6.06 -0.80
C ASN A 103 -17.35 -5.85 -0.04
N THR A 104 -16.66 -4.75 -0.34
CA THR A 104 -15.34 -4.43 0.22
C THR A 104 -15.46 -3.21 1.13
N ILE A 105 -14.81 -3.28 2.30
CA ILE A 105 -15.00 -2.33 3.38
C ILE A 105 -13.65 -1.90 3.93
N ALA A 106 -13.47 -0.59 4.08
CA ALA A 106 -12.28 -0.01 4.68
C ALA A 106 -12.64 1.04 5.72
N LEU A 107 -11.86 1.07 6.81
CA LEU A 107 -11.84 2.18 7.77
C LEU A 107 -10.46 2.82 7.71
N LEU A 108 -10.44 4.10 7.34
CA LEU A 108 -9.23 4.90 7.24
C LEU A 108 -8.85 5.50 8.60
N PRO A 109 -7.55 5.81 8.82
CA PRO A 109 -7.11 6.54 10.01
C PRO A 109 -7.71 7.95 10.09
N SER A 110 -8.23 8.50 9.00
CA SER A 110 -9.01 9.76 9.02
C SER A 110 -10.37 9.63 9.71
N GLY A 111 -10.81 8.42 10.06
CA GLY A 111 -12.15 8.12 10.58
C GLY A 111 -13.22 7.99 9.50
N GLN A 112 -12.83 7.93 8.22
CA GLN A 112 -13.74 7.65 7.12
C GLN A 112 -13.96 6.14 6.98
N LEU A 113 -15.21 5.71 7.12
CA LEU A 113 -15.67 4.36 6.80
C LEU A 113 -16.17 4.33 5.36
N ILE A 114 -15.52 3.52 4.53
CA ILE A 114 -15.78 3.42 3.09
C ILE A 114 -16.33 2.02 2.80
N LEU A 115 -17.52 1.98 2.21
CA LEU A 115 -18.19 0.76 1.79
C LEU A 115 -18.25 0.78 0.25
N SER A 116 -17.52 -0.12 -0.39
CA SER A 116 -17.68 -0.41 -1.82
C SER A 116 -18.58 -1.62 -1.94
N VAL A 117 -19.82 -1.40 -2.39
CA VAL A 117 -20.88 -2.40 -2.35
C VAL A 117 -21.53 -2.59 -3.71
N ASP A 118 -22.14 -3.76 -3.91
CA ASP A 118 -22.98 -4.03 -5.07
C ASP A 118 -24.28 -3.20 -5.02
N LYS A 119 -24.96 -3.17 -6.17
CA LYS A 119 -26.22 -2.43 -6.34
C LYS A 119 -27.31 -2.86 -5.35
N ASP A 120 -27.50 -4.16 -5.14
CA ASP A 120 -28.58 -4.68 -4.31
C ASP A 120 -28.37 -4.30 -2.84
N THR A 121 -27.13 -4.42 -2.37
CA THR A 121 -26.67 -4.01 -1.04
C THR A 121 -26.83 -2.50 -0.86
N TYR A 122 -26.44 -1.70 -1.85
CA TYR A 122 -26.59 -0.24 -1.82
C TYR A 122 -28.06 0.20 -1.67
N GLU A 123 -28.95 -0.37 -2.50
CA GLU A 123 -30.38 -0.05 -2.48
C GLU A 123 -31.03 -0.45 -1.14
N GLN A 124 -30.62 -1.58 -0.54
CA GLN A 124 -31.11 -2.02 0.76
C GLN A 124 -30.56 -1.20 1.94
N LEU A 125 -29.28 -0.79 1.88
CA LEU A 125 -28.67 0.06 2.89
C LEU A 125 -29.44 1.39 3.04
N GLY A 126 -29.83 2.00 1.91
CA GLY A 126 -30.57 3.26 1.92
C GLY A 126 -29.78 4.42 2.54
N VAL A 127 -28.45 4.36 2.45
CA VAL A 127 -27.50 5.42 2.85
C VAL A 127 -27.02 6.13 1.60
N GLU A 128 -26.76 7.44 1.71
CA GLU A 128 -26.28 8.25 0.60
C GLU A 128 -24.88 7.80 0.16
N GLY A 129 -24.74 7.48 -1.13
CA GLY A 129 -23.47 7.15 -1.77
C GLY A 129 -23.46 7.60 -3.23
N LYS A 130 -22.40 7.22 -3.94
CA LYS A 130 -22.23 7.54 -5.36
C LYS A 130 -21.97 6.26 -6.16
N PRO A 131 -22.37 6.17 -7.43
CA PRO A 131 -21.89 5.13 -8.32
C PRO A 131 -20.36 5.13 -8.35
N SER A 132 -19.75 3.95 -8.32
CA SER A 132 -18.31 3.77 -8.50
C SER A 132 -17.84 4.43 -9.80
N GLN A 133 -16.62 4.97 -9.81
CA GLN A 133 -15.98 5.46 -11.03
C GLN A 133 -15.67 4.31 -12.01
N TYR A 134 -15.59 3.08 -11.50
CA TYR A 134 -15.20 1.85 -12.18
C TYR A 134 -16.44 1.05 -12.61
N ASN A 135 -17.31 1.67 -13.39
CA ASN A 135 -18.57 1.06 -13.84
C ASN A 135 -18.57 0.82 -15.36
N HIS A 136 -19.24 -0.27 -15.77
CA HIS A 136 -19.59 -0.50 -17.17
C HIS A 136 -20.83 0.33 -17.57
N ARG A 137 -21.46 0.02 -18.71
CA ARG A 137 -22.63 0.78 -19.24
C ARG A 137 -23.74 1.04 -18.22
N GLN A 138 -23.89 0.16 -17.21
CA GLN A 138 -24.77 0.39 -16.07
C GLN A 138 -23.96 0.31 -14.76
N PRO A 139 -24.25 1.18 -13.78
CA PRO A 139 -23.57 1.15 -12.50
C PRO A 139 -24.00 -0.09 -11.72
N MET A 140 -23.03 -0.96 -11.43
CA MET A 140 -23.22 -2.18 -10.64
C MET A 140 -22.55 -2.10 -9.27
N ARG A 141 -21.66 -1.11 -9.09
CA ARG A 141 -20.93 -0.85 -7.86
C ARG A 141 -21.17 0.57 -7.39
N TYR A 142 -21.30 0.73 -6.08
CA TYR A 142 -21.56 1.99 -5.40
C TYR A 142 -20.61 2.15 -4.21
N VAL A 143 -20.14 3.38 -4.01
CA VAL A 143 -19.26 3.74 -2.91
C VAL A 143 -20.01 4.64 -1.95
N VAL A 144 -20.11 4.18 -0.70
CA VAL A 144 -20.69 4.91 0.42
C VAL A 144 -19.55 5.32 1.36
N THR A 145 -19.34 6.63 1.52
CA THR A 145 -18.33 7.18 2.42
C THR A 145 -19.02 7.84 3.61
N ILE A 146 -18.73 7.34 4.81
CA ILE A 146 -19.28 7.83 6.07
C ILE A 146 -18.12 8.37 6.90
N ASP A 147 -18.08 9.69 7.09
CA ASP A 147 -17.13 10.32 8.00
C ASP A 147 -17.62 10.16 9.45
N LEU A 148 -16.97 9.28 10.22
CA LEU A 148 -17.31 9.00 11.61
C LEU A 148 -16.84 10.10 12.58
N THR A 149 -16.06 11.06 12.10
CA THR A 149 -15.58 12.22 12.87
C THR A 149 -16.49 13.45 12.70
N ASP A 150 -17.36 13.44 11.69
CA ASP A 150 -18.30 14.52 11.43
C ASP A 150 -19.28 14.71 12.60
N LYS A 151 -19.59 15.97 12.94
CA LYS A 151 -20.49 16.32 14.06
C LYS A 151 -21.88 15.70 13.93
N SER A 152 -22.36 15.46 12.70
CA SER A 152 -23.64 14.79 12.43
C SER A 152 -23.62 13.30 12.75
N MET A 153 -22.43 12.70 12.85
CA MET A 153 -22.19 11.32 13.26
C MET A 153 -21.89 11.17 14.76
N ALA A 154 -22.05 12.25 15.54
CA ALA A 154 -22.03 12.16 16.99
C ALA A 154 -23.07 11.12 17.48
N PRO A 155 -22.72 10.30 18.49
CA PRO A 155 -23.64 9.34 19.06
C PRO A 155 -25.00 9.98 19.38
N GLU A 156 -26.09 9.29 19.06
CA GLU A 156 -27.48 9.74 19.25
C GLU A 156 -27.98 10.79 18.25
N GLY A 157 -27.13 11.27 17.35
CA GLY A 157 -27.55 12.09 16.21
C GLY A 157 -28.47 11.33 15.24
N LYS A 158 -29.36 12.04 14.53
CA LYS A 158 -30.28 11.43 13.55
C LYS A 158 -29.55 10.68 12.44
N ARG A 159 -28.43 11.23 11.93
CA ARG A 159 -27.62 10.59 10.89
C ARG A 159 -26.93 9.34 11.43
N TYR A 160 -26.31 9.43 12.61
CA TYR A 160 -25.73 8.28 13.32
C TYR A 160 -26.73 7.14 13.49
N GLN A 161 -27.93 7.43 14.03
CA GLN A 161 -28.97 6.41 14.24
C GLN A 161 -29.44 5.78 12.92
N ARG A 162 -29.59 6.59 11.86
CA ARG A 162 -29.94 6.09 10.52
C ARG A 162 -28.89 5.12 9.98
N VAL A 163 -27.62 5.50 10.05
CA VAL A 163 -26.50 4.64 9.59
C VAL A 163 -26.42 3.37 10.43
N LEU A 164 -26.52 3.50 11.76
CA LEU A 164 -26.50 2.36 12.68
C LEU A 164 -27.65 1.37 12.41
N SER A 165 -28.89 1.84 12.27
CA SER A 165 -30.04 0.98 11.93
C SER A 165 -29.87 0.34 10.55
N SER A 166 -29.32 1.08 9.58
CA SER A 166 -29.06 0.54 8.23
C SER A 166 -28.07 -0.62 8.27
N LEU A 167 -26.96 -0.48 9.00
CA LEU A 167 -25.90 -1.49 9.11
C LEU A 167 -26.18 -2.60 10.13
N LYS A 168 -27.13 -2.41 11.05
CA LYS A 168 -27.44 -3.38 12.12
C LYS A 168 -28.73 -4.16 11.87
N GLU A 169 -29.76 -3.49 11.36
CA GLU A 169 -31.11 -4.05 11.26
C GLU A 169 -31.50 -4.37 9.82
N ARG A 170 -31.15 -3.50 8.86
CA ARG A 170 -31.53 -3.68 7.44
C ARG A 170 -30.58 -4.63 6.73
N VAL A 171 -29.30 -4.25 6.67
CA VAL A 171 -28.25 -5.01 6.00
C VAL A 171 -27.11 -5.22 6.99
N PRO A 172 -27.14 -6.31 7.77
CA PRO A 172 -26.09 -6.62 8.73
C PRO A 172 -24.84 -7.11 8.01
N LEU A 173 -24.12 -6.18 7.37
CA LEU A 173 -22.87 -6.46 6.67
C LEU A 173 -21.84 -7.01 7.66
N LYS A 174 -21.25 -8.14 7.29
CA LYS A 174 -20.18 -8.80 8.04
C LYS A 174 -19.07 -9.19 7.08
N SER A 175 -17.84 -9.09 7.55
CA SER A 175 -16.66 -9.55 6.82
C SER A 175 -15.62 -10.02 7.81
N ASP A 176 -14.66 -10.78 7.33
CA ASP A 176 -13.38 -10.91 8.01
C ASP A 176 -12.61 -9.59 7.81
N PHE A 177 -11.93 -9.09 8.84
CA PHE A 177 -11.19 -7.84 8.79
C PHE A 177 -9.74 -8.01 9.22
N LEU A 178 -8.83 -7.41 8.47
CA LEU A 178 -7.49 -7.07 8.94
C LEU A 178 -7.57 -5.74 9.70
N LEU A 179 -7.23 -5.75 10.99
CA LEU A 179 -7.17 -4.58 11.84
C LEU A 179 -5.72 -4.28 12.21
N GLY A 180 -5.27 -3.05 11.94
CA GLY A 180 -3.97 -2.55 12.36
C GLY A 180 -4.15 -1.25 13.12
N ARG A 181 -3.31 -0.99 14.12
CA ARG A 181 -3.40 0.25 14.89
C ARG A 181 -2.02 0.81 15.20
N HIS A 182 -1.84 2.10 14.91
CA HIS A 182 -0.68 2.87 15.32
C HIS A 182 -1.00 3.63 16.62
N ASN A 183 -0.01 3.90 17.48
CA ASN A 183 -0.20 4.60 18.78
C ASN A 183 -1.24 3.99 19.73
N SER A 184 -0.78 3.08 20.58
CA SER A 184 -1.58 2.38 21.59
C SER A 184 -1.73 3.19 22.88
N GLY A 185 -2.78 4.01 22.98
CA GLY A 185 -3.25 4.56 24.25
C GLY A 185 -4.01 3.51 25.07
N ALA A 186 -3.84 3.50 26.39
CA ALA A 186 -4.41 2.47 27.27
C ALA A 186 -5.94 2.30 27.13
N ASP A 187 -6.67 3.40 26.95
CA ASP A 187 -8.13 3.37 26.78
C ASP A 187 -8.54 2.79 25.43
N GLY A 188 -7.82 3.14 24.37
CA GLY A 188 -8.08 2.58 23.06
C GLY A 188 -7.72 1.10 22.97
N ASP A 189 -6.63 0.66 23.60
CA ASP A 189 -6.28 -0.76 23.67
C ASP A 189 -7.36 -1.54 24.37
N ARG A 190 -7.91 -1.00 25.46
CA ARG A 190 -9.06 -1.60 26.16
C ARG A 190 -10.29 -1.69 25.25
N ALA A 191 -10.61 -0.64 24.49
CA ALA A 191 -11.75 -0.64 23.57
C ALA A 191 -11.57 -1.66 22.43
N LEU A 192 -10.36 -1.77 21.86
CA LEU A 192 -10.05 -2.79 20.86
C LEU A 192 -10.12 -4.20 21.46
N GLN A 193 -9.56 -4.43 22.64
CA GLN A 193 -9.66 -5.73 23.33
C GLN A 193 -11.11 -6.10 23.67
N SER A 194 -11.93 -5.12 24.05
CA SER A 194 -13.37 -5.32 24.26
C SER A 194 -14.07 -5.79 22.97
N LEU A 195 -13.75 -5.17 21.82
CA LEU A 195 -14.22 -5.64 20.52
C LEU A 195 -13.74 -7.07 20.23
N LEU A 196 -12.44 -7.32 20.31
CA LEU A 196 -11.83 -8.61 20.02
C LEU A 196 -12.38 -9.74 20.90
N SER A 197 -12.68 -9.48 22.17
CA SER A 197 -13.23 -10.49 23.09
C SER A 197 -14.59 -11.08 22.66
N ARG A 198 -15.33 -10.37 21.80
CA ARG A 198 -16.66 -10.78 21.32
C ARG A 198 -16.61 -11.63 20.05
N TYR A 199 -15.44 -11.77 19.42
CA TYR A 199 -15.28 -12.41 18.12
C TYR A 199 -14.09 -13.37 18.11
N GLN A 200 -14.02 -14.24 17.10
CA GLN A 200 -12.83 -15.04 16.86
C GLN A 200 -11.78 -14.17 16.17
N TRP A 201 -10.57 -14.15 16.71
CA TRP A 201 -9.48 -13.36 16.15
C TRP A 201 -8.14 -14.07 16.28
N LYS A 202 -7.19 -13.63 15.46
CA LYS A 202 -5.79 -14.07 15.50
C LYS A 202 -4.85 -12.87 15.36
N GLU A 203 -3.87 -12.78 16.25
CA GLU A 203 -2.77 -11.82 16.11
C GLU A 203 -1.74 -12.34 15.10
N HIS A 204 -1.27 -11.44 14.25
CA HIS A 204 -0.26 -11.67 13.25
C HIS A 204 0.85 -10.63 13.37
N ARG A 205 2.06 -11.06 13.01
CA ARG A 205 3.19 -10.18 12.74
C ARG A 205 3.52 -10.22 11.25
N PRO A 206 4.03 -9.12 10.69
CA PRO A 206 4.56 -9.13 9.33
C PRO A 206 5.61 -10.23 9.14
N VAL A 207 5.52 -10.90 8.00
CA VAL A 207 6.47 -11.95 7.61
C VAL A 207 7.66 -11.30 6.94
N VAL A 208 8.85 -11.55 7.47
CA VAL A 208 10.11 -11.01 6.95
C VAL A 208 10.88 -12.12 6.24
N SER A 209 11.33 -11.85 5.02
CA SER A 209 12.25 -12.72 4.29
C SER A 209 13.39 -11.91 3.70
N SER A 210 14.62 -12.35 3.95
CA SER A 210 15.83 -11.69 3.49
C SER A 210 16.69 -12.68 2.74
N HIS A 211 17.24 -12.26 1.60
CA HIS A 211 18.15 -13.07 0.81
C HIS A 211 19.26 -12.21 0.21
N THR A 212 20.42 -12.84 0.05
CA THR A 212 21.59 -12.25 -0.57
C THR A 212 21.65 -12.68 -2.02
N LEU A 213 21.48 -11.74 -2.92
CA LEU A 213 21.70 -11.91 -4.35
C LEU A 213 23.20 -11.85 -4.61
N LYS A 214 23.73 -12.77 -5.41
CA LYS A 214 25.15 -12.82 -5.79
C LYS A 214 25.31 -12.40 -7.24
N ASP A 215 26.43 -11.74 -7.53
CA ASP A 215 26.83 -11.36 -8.88
C ASP A 215 25.68 -10.67 -9.66
N LEU A 216 25.05 -9.69 -9.01
CA LEU A 216 23.91 -8.97 -9.54
C LEU A 216 24.37 -7.87 -10.50
N PRO A 217 24.02 -7.92 -11.79
CA PRO A 217 24.20 -6.79 -12.68
C PRO A 217 23.25 -5.66 -12.26
N CYS A 218 23.82 -4.52 -11.86
CA CYS A 218 23.06 -3.35 -11.43
C CYS A 218 23.17 -2.23 -12.48
N PRO A 219 22.04 -1.67 -12.95
CA PRO A 219 22.05 -0.49 -13.81
C PRO A 219 22.75 0.69 -13.13
N SER A 220 23.49 1.48 -13.90
CA SER A 220 24.15 2.69 -13.44
C SER A 220 23.14 3.84 -13.43
N LEU A 221 22.88 4.37 -12.25
CA LEU A 221 21.91 5.45 -12.05
C LEU A 221 22.60 6.79 -11.82
N ASN A 222 21.98 7.86 -12.32
CA ASN A 222 22.35 9.24 -12.02
C ASN A 222 21.11 9.99 -11.55
N ALA A 223 21.10 10.43 -10.29
CA ALA A 223 19.96 11.10 -9.66
C ALA A 223 19.37 12.26 -10.48
N LEU A 224 20.19 12.96 -11.27
CA LEU A 224 19.76 14.13 -12.04
C LEU A 224 19.15 13.80 -13.41
N ASP A 225 19.44 12.61 -13.95
CA ASP A 225 19.07 12.21 -15.31
C ASP A 225 17.84 11.30 -15.33
N LEU A 226 16.66 11.91 -15.56
CA LEU A 226 15.40 11.18 -15.72
C LEU A 226 15.13 10.70 -17.16
N ARG A 227 15.99 11.05 -18.12
CA ARG A 227 15.80 10.70 -19.54
C ARG A 227 16.72 9.58 -20.00
N GLY A 228 17.79 9.29 -19.26
CA GLY A 228 18.80 8.31 -19.65
C GLY A 228 19.76 8.82 -20.72
N ASP A 229 19.75 10.14 -21.00
CA ASP A 229 20.54 10.75 -22.07
C ASP A 229 22.04 10.88 -21.71
N GLN A 230 22.38 10.83 -20.41
CA GLN A 230 23.73 11.08 -19.89
C GLN A 230 24.49 9.80 -19.50
N ARG A 231 24.31 8.70 -20.25
CA ARG A 231 24.92 7.40 -19.96
C ARG A 231 24.52 6.84 -18.58
N SER A 232 23.24 6.95 -18.27
CA SER A 232 22.62 6.29 -17.12
C SER A 232 21.35 5.59 -17.57
N CYS A 233 20.95 4.55 -16.83
CA CYS A 233 19.69 3.87 -17.07
C CYS A 233 18.52 4.82 -16.78
N ASP A 234 17.52 4.83 -17.67
CA ASP A 234 16.32 5.61 -17.44
C ASP A 234 15.48 5.01 -16.28
N PRO A 235 14.68 5.83 -15.58
CA PRO A 235 13.96 5.37 -14.39
C PRO A 235 12.95 4.25 -14.64
N HIS A 236 12.36 4.17 -15.84
CA HIS A 236 11.32 3.17 -16.15
C HIS A 236 11.95 1.80 -16.41
N SER A 237 13.03 1.75 -17.21
CA SER A 237 13.82 0.53 -17.40
C SER A 237 14.42 0.03 -16.08
N PHE A 238 14.85 0.96 -15.20
CA PHE A 238 15.30 0.60 -13.86
C PHE A 238 14.17 -0.03 -13.03
N LEU A 239 12.96 0.52 -13.07
CA LEU A 239 11.82 -0.02 -12.31
C LEU A 239 11.42 -1.42 -12.81
N GLU A 240 11.40 -1.65 -14.13
CA GLU A 240 11.17 -2.97 -14.71
C GLU A 240 12.25 -3.97 -14.24
N TRP A 241 13.52 -3.57 -14.31
CA TRP A 241 14.64 -4.34 -13.78
C TRP A 241 14.50 -4.67 -12.30
N LEU A 242 14.12 -3.71 -11.47
CA LEU A 242 13.91 -3.92 -10.05
C LEU A 242 12.79 -4.94 -9.80
N GLY A 243 11.70 -4.86 -10.56
CA GLY A 243 10.61 -5.84 -10.51
C GLY A 243 11.07 -7.25 -10.87
N ALA A 244 11.89 -7.40 -11.92
CA ALA A 244 12.47 -8.68 -12.32
C ALA A 244 13.40 -9.26 -11.24
N VAL A 245 14.25 -8.41 -10.63
CA VAL A 245 15.10 -8.81 -9.50
C VAL A 245 14.25 -9.29 -8.32
N SER A 246 13.21 -8.55 -7.97
CA SER A 246 12.30 -8.94 -6.89
C SER A 246 11.50 -10.22 -7.17
N ALA A 247 11.27 -10.54 -8.43
CA ALA A 247 10.64 -11.78 -8.88
C ALA A 247 11.62 -12.95 -9.03
N GLY A 248 12.93 -12.74 -8.83
CA GLY A 248 13.96 -13.76 -9.02
C GLY A 248 14.22 -14.12 -10.48
N VAL A 249 13.90 -13.21 -11.41
CA VAL A 249 14.15 -13.38 -12.84
C VAL A 249 15.62 -13.06 -13.14
N SER A 250 16.30 -14.02 -13.74
CA SER A 250 17.69 -13.86 -14.13
C SER A 250 17.83 -13.10 -15.46
N CYS A 251 18.87 -12.27 -15.55
CA CYS A 251 19.24 -11.53 -16.75
C CYS A 251 20.32 -12.25 -17.57
N ASP A 252 20.59 -13.52 -17.27
CA ASP A 252 21.50 -14.34 -18.05
C ASP A 252 20.79 -14.70 -19.36
N ASN A 253 21.07 -13.95 -20.42
CA ASN A 253 20.57 -14.20 -21.78
C ASN A 253 21.23 -15.48 -22.36
N THR A 254 21.06 -16.60 -21.66
CA THR A 254 21.63 -17.90 -21.96
C THR A 254 20.58 -18.74 -22.68
N ALA A 255 20.86 -19.10 -23.92
CA ALA A 255 20.01 -20.02 -24.68
C ALA A 255 20.34 -21.47 -24.28
N ALA A 256 19.82 -21.92 -23.14
CA ALA A 256 20.00 -23.29 -22.67
C ALA A 256 18.82 -24.19 -23.11
N SER A 257 17.69 -24.12 -22.40
CA SER A 257 16.48 -24.91 -22.67
C SER A 257 15.32 -24.08 -23.25
N PHE A 258 15.38 -22.76 -23.07
CA PHE A 258 14.48 -21.77 -23.65
C PHE A 258 15.28 -20.47 -23.88
N LEU A 259 14.79 -19.59 -24.75
CA LEU A 259 15.40 -18.28 -24.98
C LEU A 259 14.73 -17.24 -24.09
N SER A 260 15.46 -16.73 -23.09
CA SER A 260 15.08 -15.51 -22.36
C SER A 260 15.72 -14.32 -23.06
N THR A 261 14.92 -13.40 -23.60
CA THR A 261 15.43 -12.16 -24.21
C THR A 261 15.59 -11.02 -23.20
N TYR A 262 15.27 -11.28 -21.92
CA TYR A 262 15.34 -10.27 -20.87
C TYR A 262 16.81 -9.99 -20.49
N VAL A 263 17.19 -8.72 -20.50
CA VAL A 263 18.55 -8.28 -20.23
C VAL A 263 18.53 -7.13 -19.22
N CYS A 264 19.59 -7.04 -18.43
CA CYS A 264 19.75 -5.90 -17.52
C CYS A 264 20.03 -4.62 -18.32
N PRO A 265 19.39 -3.48 -17.98
CA PRO A 265 19.60 -2.21 -18.65
C PRO A 265 21.05 -1.72 -18.63
N GLU A 266 21.55 -1.26 -19.78
CA GLU A 266 22.87 -0.65 -19.93
C GLU A 266 22.81 0.88 -19.69
N PRO A 267 23.87 1.51 -19.14
CA PRO A 267 25.11 0.90 -18.71
C PRO A 267 24.99 0.25 -17.32
N GLN A 268 25.58 -0.94 -17.14
CA GLN A 268 25.51 -1.69 -15.88
C GLN A 268 26.88 -1.89 -15.22
N THR A 269 26.87 -2.16 -13.91
CA THR A 269 28.03 -2.58 -13.13
C THR A 269 27.70 -3.85 -12.35
N LEU A 270 28.61 -4.82 -12.38
CA LEU A 270 28.45 -6.06 -11.62
C LEU A 270 28.72 -5.81 -10.13
N VAL A 271 27.76 -6.16 -9.29
CA VAL A 271 27.88 -6.08 -7.84
C VAL A 271 27.95 -7.50 -7.27
N SER A 272 29.00 -7.79 -6.50
CA SER A 272 29.24 -9.13 -5.96
C SER A 272 28.11 -9.63 -5.05
N GLN A 273 27.51 -8.73 -4.28
CA GLN A 273 26.42 -9.06 -3.35
C GLN A 273 25.41 -7.92 -3.27
N ALA A 274 24.13 -8.25 -3.26
CA ALA A 274 23.05 -7.31 -2.95
C ALA A 274 22.06 -7.94 -1.96
N LEU A 275 21.55 -7.12 -1.05
CA LEU A 275 20.52 -7.52 -0.11
C LEU A 275 19.16 -7.29 -0.75
N HIS A 276 18.31 -8.30 -0.76
CA HIS A 276 16.88 -8.14 -1.02
C HIS A 276 16.10 -8.62 0.20
N CYS A 277 15.41 -7.68 0.84
CA CYS A 277 14.60 -7.91 2.03
C CYS A 277 13.15 -7.56 1.73
N THR A 278 12.23 -8.47 2.04
CA THR A 278 10.80 -8.23 1.88
C THR A 278 10.06 -8.43 3.19
N VAL A 279 9.10 -7.54 3.46
CA VAL A 279 8.20 -7.61 4.61
C VAL A 279 6.78 -7.68 4.07
N SER A 280 5.97 -8.63 4.49
CA SER A 280 4.61 -8.84 3.98
C SER A 280 3.59 -9.02 5.09
N GLY A 281 2.42 -8.41 4.96
CA GLY A 281 1.36 -8.43 5.98
C GLY A 281 0.33 -7.33 5.76
N LEU A 282 -0.24 -6.81 6.84
CA LEU A 282 -0.82 -5.46 6.87
C LEU A 282 0.25 -4.55 7.48
N LEU A 283 0.80 -3.64 6.66
CA LEU A 283 1.91 -2.76 7.06
C LEU A 283 1.38 -1.34 7.20
N LEU A 284 1.61 -0.72 8.35
CA LEU A 284 1.12 0.63 8.61
C LEU A 284 2.04 1.67 7.96
N PRO A 285 1.50 2.77 7.42
CA PRO A 285 2.30 3.85 6.84
C PRO A 285 3.40 4.37 7.76
N GLU A 286 3.17 4.39 9.07
CA GLU A 286 4.10 4.90 10.08
C GLU A 286 5.29 3.96 10.30
N ASP A 287 5.08 2.64 10.18
CA ASP A 287 6.15 1.65 10.22
C ASP A 287 7.05 1.80 8.97
N ILE A 288 6.43 2.01 7.81
CA ILE A 288 7.12 2.21 6.53
C ILE A 288 7.90 3.53 6.56
N TYR A 289 7.32 4.58 7.13
CA TYR A 289 7.99 5.86 7.31
C TYR A 289 9.22 5.73 8.21
N SER A 290 9.10 4.99 9.32
CA SER A 290 10.23 4.69 10.22
C SER A 290 11.34 3.92 9.48
N LEU A 291 10.97 2.97 8.60
CA LEU A 291 11.93 2.27 7.75
C LEU A 291 12.59 3.22 6.73
N LEU A 292 11.81 4.11 6.09
CA LEU A 292 12.33 5.09 5.14
C LEU A 292 13.36 6.02 5.79
N GLN A 293 13.07 6.55 6.98
CA GLN A 293 14.01 7.38 7.73
C GLN A 293 15.32 6.64 8.03
N GLU A 294 15.23 5.35 8.33
CA GLU A 294 16.41 4.56 8.63
C GLU A 294 17.21 4.18 7.37
N LEU A 295 16.54 4.04 6.23
CA LEU A 295 17.18 3.89 4.93
C LEU A 295 17.86 5.19 4.48
N GLN A 296 17.32 6.37 4.80
CA GLN A 296 18.01 7.65 4.55
C GLN A 296 19.33 7.73 5.33
N ARG A 297 19.29 7.36 6.62
CA ARG A 297 20.48 7.31 7.50
C ARG A 297 21.50 6.24 7.10
N PHE A 298 21.16 5.33 6.20
CA PHE A 298 22.10 4.33 5.69
C PHE A 298 23.33 4.97 5.03
N PHE A 299 23.16 6.16 4.43
CA PHE A 299 24.22 6.92 3.76
C PHE A 299 25.00 7.87 4.68
N ASP A 300 24.68 7.93 5.99
CA ASP A 300 25.44 8.74 6.97
C ASP A 300 26.89 8.24 7.10
N GLU A 301 27.09 6.94 6.90
CA GLU A 301 28.41 6.32 6.81
C GLU A 301 28.82 6.15 5.33
N PRO A 302 30.11 6.31 4.98
CA PRO A 302 30.58 6.04 3.63
C PRO A 302 30.24 4.62 3.16
N LYS A 303 29.38 4.51 2.14
CA LYS A 303 29.01 3.23 1.51
C LYS A 303 29.56 3.14 0.09
N ILE A 304 29.76 1.90 -0.36
CA ILE A 304 30.18 1.60 -1.74
C ILE A 304 29.01 1.80 -2.70
N THR A 305 27.78 1.50 -2.26
CA THR A 305 26.59 1.69 -3.09
C THR A 305 26.25 3.16 -3.28
N SER A 306 25.82 3.52 -4.49
CA SER A 306 25.37 4.87 -4.85
C SER A 306 23.88 5.07 -4.64
N TRP A 307 23.11 3.99 -4.53
CA TRP A 307 21.66 4.00 -4.38
C TRP A 307 21.16 2.79 -3.57
N LEU A 308 19.93 2.89 -3.08
CA LEU A 308 19.13 1.78 -2.58
C LEU A 308 17.67 2.00 -2.99
N SER A 309 16.84 0.97 -2.97
CA SER A 309 15.43 1.09 -3.32
C SER A 309 14.49 0.60 -2.21
N LEU A 310 13.34 1.26 -2.09
CA LEU A 310 12.22 0.91 -1.24
C LEU A 310 10.97 0.86 -2.11
N THR A 311 10.48 -0.33 -2.41
CA THR A 311 9.24 -0.55 -3.15
C THR A 311 8.13 -0.97 -2.20
N VAL A 312 6.97 -0.32 -2.27
CA VAL A 312 5.82 -0.60 -1.42
C VAL A 312 4.62 -0.89 -2.29
N HIS A 313 4.07 -2.09 -2.13
CA HIS A 313 2.86 -2.54 -2.80
C HIS A 313 1.67 -2.45 -1.83
N GLY A 314 0.60 -1.82 -2.29
CA GLY A 314 -0.69 -1.81 -1.63
C GLY A 314 -1.46 -3.12 -1.77
N PHE A 315 -2.60 -3.18 -1.09
CA PHE A 315 -3.57 -4.25 -1.32
C PHE A 315 -4.27 -4.04 -2.66
N MET A 316 -4.36 -5.10 -3.46
CA MET A 316 -5.08 -5.08 -4.74
C MET A 316 -6.59 -4.87 -4.56
N ASP A 317 -7.16 -5.47 -3.51
CA ASP A 317 -8.59 -5.44 -3.19
C ASP A 317 -8.97 -4.37 -2.16
N SER A 318 -8.18 -3.28 -2.06
CA SER A 318 -8.55 -2.14 -1.23
C SER A 318 -9.57 -1.27 -1.97
N PRO A 319 -10.62 -0.73 -1.32
CA PRO A 319 -11.55 0.23 -1.93
C PRO A 319 -10.92 1.61 -2.15
N VAL A 320 -9.71 1.82 -1.62
CA VAL A 320 -8.98 3.09 -1.62
C VAL A 320 -7.51 2.86 -1.95
N SER A 321 -6.94 3.71 -2.81
CA SER A 321 -5.51 3.70 -3.13
C SER A 321 -4.79 4.82 -2.40
N TRP A 322 -4.75 6.00 -3.01
CA TRP A 322 -4.03 7.17 -2.54
C TRP A 322 -4.95 8.17 -1.85
N GLY A 323 -4.76 8.39 -0.55
CA GLY A 323 -5.63 9.25 0.25
C GLY A 323 -7.03 8.67 0.33
N ASP A 324 -8.03 9.39 -0.19
CA ASP A 324 -9.43 8.96 -0.30
C ASP A 324 -9.83 8.58 -1.73
N ALA A 325 -8.85 8.45 -2.63
CA ALA A 325 -9.10 8.07 -4.02
C ALA A 325 -9.63 6.64 -4.09
N GLU A 326 -10.76 6.49 -4.78
CA GLU A 326 -11.36 5.20 -5.07
C GLU A 326 -10.37 4.34 -5.89
N HIS A 327 -10.17 3.09 -5.49
CA HIS A 327 -9.30 2.14 -6.20
C HIS A 327 -10.14 1.17 -7.03
N GLY A 328 -9.68 0.84 -8.24
CA GLY A 328 -10.34 -0.12 -9.12
C GLY A 328 -9.40 -1.25 -9.55
N PHE A 329 -9.88 -2.50 -9.56
CA PHE A 329 -9.07 -3.65 -9.95
C PHE A 329 -9.18 -3.98 -11.45
N HIS A 330 -10.39 -3.97 -12.05
CA HIS A 330 -10.64 -4.19 -13.48
C HIS A 330 -9.77 -5.30 -14.13
N LYS A 331 -8.69 -4.93 -14.85
CA LYS A 331 -7.73 -5.86 -15.48
C LYS A 331 -6.34 -5.85 -14.80
N GLY A 332 -6.14 -4.99 -13.81
CA GLY A 332 -4.90 -4.82 -13.05
C GLY A 332 -5.10 -3.76 -11.96
N GLY A 333 -5.00 -4.17 -10.69
CA GLY A 333 -5.11 -3.30 -9.51
C GLY A 333 -3.75 -2.77 -9.05
N GLU A 334 -2.99 -2.21 -9.98
CA GLU A 334 -1.67 -1.63 -9.69
C GLU A 334 -1.82 -0.51 -8.66
N ASN A 335 -1.26 -0.72 -7.48
CA ASN A 335 -1.20 0.27 -6.42
C ASN A 335 0.14 0.13 -5.71
N PHE A 336 1.16 0.82 -6.21
CA PHE A 336 2.48 0.77 -5.61
C PHE A 336 3.24 2.08 -5.80
N TYR A 337 4.24 2.27 -4.95
CA TYR A 337 5.27 3.27 -5.17
C TYR A 337 6.66 2.71 -4.93
N ASN A 338 7.65 3.31 -5.57
CA ASN A 338 9.04 2.97 -5.39
C ASN A 338 9.87 4.23 -5.18
N LEU A 339 10.59 4.27 -4.06
CA LEU A 339 11.58 5.28 -3.76
C LEU A 339 12.98 4.74 -4.05
N VAL A 340 13.70 5.38 -4.96
CA VAL A 340 15.13 5.15 -5.16
C VAL A 340 15.88 6.24 -4.43
N LEU A 341 16.62 5.88 -3.39
CA LEU A 341 17.36 6.81 -2.55
C LEU A 341 18.81 6.87 -2.99
N PHE A 342 19.35 8.07 -3.18
CA PHE A 342 20.73 8.31 -3.55
C PHE A 342 21.54 8.84 -2.36
N LYS A 343 22.86 8.62 -2.41
CA LYS A 343 23.81 9.08 -1.36
C LYS A 343 23.79 10.58 -1.06
N ASN A 344 23.27 11.40 -1.98
CA ASN A 344 23.22 12.86 -1.88
C ASN A 344 21.85 13.38 -1.40
N GLN A 345 21.04 12.54 -0.76
CA GLN A 345 19.68 12.85 -0.31
C GLN A 345 18.66 13.12 -1.43
N ASP A 346 19.06 12.96 -2.70
CA ASP A 346 18.11 12.93 -3.80
C ASP A 346 17.34 11.62 -3.78
N TYR A 347 16.12 11.64 -4.30
CA TYR A 347 15.35 10.45 -4.56
C TYR A 347 14.56 10.52 -5.86
N TRP A 348 14.32 9.34 -6.44
CA TRP A 348 13.27 9.15 -7.45
C TRP A 348 12.05 8.53 -6.80
N LEU A 349 10.87 9.06 -7.11
CA LEU A 349 9.59 8.50 -6.73
C LEU A 349 8.88 7.98 -7.98
N HIS A 350 8.69 6.68 -8.04
CA HIS A 350 7.82 6.05 -9.02
C HIS A 350 6.48 5.78 -8.36
N MET A 351 5.39 6.08 -9.06
CA MET A 351 4.03 5.73 -8.65
C MET A 351 3.36 4.99 -9.80
N GLY A 352 3.02 3.73 -9.55
CA GLY A 352 2.22 2.93 -10.47
C GLY A 352 0.78 2.90 -9.99
N THR A 353 -0.13 3.38 -10.81
CA THR A 353 -1.57 3.38 -10.53
C THR A 353 -2.33 2.67 -11.64
N GLY A 354 -3.39 1.94 -11.28
CA GLY A 354 -4.25 1.25 -12.22
C GLY A 354 -4.89 2.21 -13.22
N SER A 355 -5.37 1.63 -14.33
CA SER A 355 -5.95 2.32 -15.51
C SER A 355 -6.86 3.53 -15.26
N HIS A 356 -7.52 3.57 -14.12
CA HIS A 356 -8.59 4.50 -13.81
C HIS A 356 -8.40 5.15 -12.42
N ASP A 357 -7.32 4.81 -11.71
CA ASP A 357 -6.99 5.38 -10.40
C ASP A 357 -6.43 6.79 -10.54
N ARG A 358 -6.55 7.58 -9.46
CA ARG A 358 -5.93 8.91 -9.39
C ARG A 358 -4.51 8.78 -8.85
N CYS A 359 -3.53 9.32 -9.58
CA CYS A 359 -2.19 9.51 -9.07
C CYS A 359 -2.11 10.85 -8.31
N PRO A 360 -1.61 10.87 -7.05
CA PRO A 360 -1.38 12.10 -6.33
C PRO A 360 -0.20 12.89 -6.94
N PRO A 361 -0.17 14.23 -6.78
CA PRO A 361 0.86 15.11 -7.32
C PRO A 361 1.99 15.43 -6.34
#